data_AF-A0ABD5CNR5-F1
#
_entry.id   AF-A0ABD5CNR5-F1
#
_cell.length_a   1.000
_cell.length_b   1.000
_cell.length_c   1.000
_cell.angle_alpha   90.00
_cell.angle_beta   90.00
_cell.angle_gamma   90.00
#
_symmetry.space_group_name_H-M   'P 1'
#
loop_
_entity.id
_entity.type
_entity.pdbx_description
1 polymer ?
#
loop_
_entity_poly.entity_id
_entity_poly.type
_entity_poly.pdbx_seq_one_letter_code
_entity_poly.pdbx_strand_id
1 'polypeptide(L)'
;MDIKSMSSDELRSALAQAEKDVAVYARLKAAGKLLAELQAEQRARAEAYAQEQASKLERAVIRWEVRGIEFKYATETKITDARQVTMFDKDARTEVKIALENMDAFQKAALLRVPEKLPTDILALADTPEAALERWFIARRRGFLAQDRAYVSRLI
;
A
#
# COMPACT_ATOMS: atom_id res chain seq x y z
N MET A 1 22.04 7.32 58.65
CA MET A 1 21.37 7.10 59.94
C MET A 1 21.27 5.60 60.15
N ASP A 2 21.71 5.10 61.29
CA ASP A 2 21.65 3.68 61.63
C ASP A 2 20.35 3.42 62.40
N ILE A 3 19.56 2.40 62.04
CA ILE A 3 18.24 2.12 62.69
C ILE A 3 18.40 1.93 64.21
N LYS A 4 19.59 1.50 64.64
CA LYS A 4 19.93 1.27 66.04
C LYS A 4 20.06 2.55 66.88
N SER A 5 20.15 3.73 66.26
CA SER A 5 20.29 5.01 66.95
C SER A 5 18.99 5.83 67.01
N MET A 6 17.87 5.27 66.52
CA MET A 6 16.58 5.95 66.48
C MET A 6 15.78 5.71 67.77
N SER A 7 15.08 6.72 68.24
CA SER A 7 14.13 6.58 69.35
C SER A 7 12.90 5.77 68.94
N SER A 8 12.21 5.18 69.92
CA SER A 8 11.02 4.35 69.66
C SER A 8 9.92 5.05 68.85
N ASP A 9 9.76 6.36 69.01
CA ASP A 9 8.75 7.12 68.27
C ASP A 9 9.20 7.40 66.82
N GLU A 10 10.50 7.64 66.60
CA GLU A 10 11.08 7.75 65.26
C GLU A 10 11.01 6.41 64.52
N LEU A 11 11.24 5.29 65.20
CA LEU A 11 11.10 3.95 64.63
C LEU A 11 9.65 3.64 64.23
N ARG A 12 8.67 4.01 65.06
CA ARG A 12 7.24 3.86 64.73
C ARG A 12 6.83 4.74 63.54
N SER A 13 7.33 5.97 63.47
CA SER A 13 7.06 6.86 62.33
C SER A 13 7.68 6.34 61.03
N ALA A 14 8.93 5.89 61.09
CA ALA A 14 9.62 5.31 59.94
C ALA A 14 8.94 4.01 59.44
N LEU A 15 8.45 3.17 60.36
CA LEU A 15 7.69 1.97 60.02
C LEU A 15 6.37 2.32 59.32
N ALA A 16 5.61 3.28 59.88
CA ALA A 16 4.36 3.74 59.28
C ALA A 16 4.57 4.40 57.90
N GLN A 17 5.69 5.08 57.68
CA GLN A 17 6.05 5.64 56.38
C GLN A 17 6.43 4.54 55.39
N ALA A 18 7.22 3.55 55.79
CA ALA A 18 7.59 2.42 54.93
C ALA A 18 6.36 1.60 54.50
N GLU A 19 5.38 1.39 55.39
CA GLU A 19 4.12 0.72 55.05
C GLU A 19 3.32 1.49 53.98
N LYS A 20 3.28 2.83 54.09
CA LYS A 20 2.67 3.69 53.07
C LYS A 20 3.42 3.61 51.75
N ASP A 21 4.74 3.65 51.77
CA ASP A 21 5.57 3.61 50.55
C ASP A 21 5.41 2.27 49.82
N VAL A 22 5.32 1.15 50.56
CA VAL A 22 5.01 -0.18 49.99
C VAL A 22 3.63 -0.20 49.34
N ALA A 23 2.61 0.38 49.98
CA ALA A 23 1.27 0.47 49.42
C ALA A 23 1.23 1.35 48.16
N VAL A 24 1.97 2.45 48.14
CA VAL A 24 2.10 3.33 46.97
C VAL A 24 2.83 2.61 45.84
N TYR A 25 3.93 1.91 46.12
CA TYR A 25 4.68 1.14 45.13
C TYR A 25 3.83 0.04 44.49
N ALA A 26 3.02 -0.68 45.29
CA ALA A 26 2.11 -1.69 44.76
C ALA A 26 1.07 -1.09 43.79
N ARG A 27 0.52 0.09 44.10
CA ARG A 27 -0.40 0.82 43.22
C ARG A 27 0.28 1.29 41.93
N LEU A 28 1.48 1.85 42.02
CA LEU A 28 2.25 2.28 40.85
C LEU A 28 2.63 1.10 39.95
N LYS A 29 2.99 -0.05 40.54
CA LYS A 29 3.25 -1.28 39.80
C LYS A 29 2.01 -1.79 39.06
N ALA A 30 0.84 -1.74 39.70
CA ALA A 30 -0.43 -2.10 39.07
C ALA A 30 -0.78 -1.12 37.92
N ALA A 31 -0.61 0.18 38.13
CA ALA A 31 -0.82 1.20 37.10
C ALA A 31 0.15 1.02 35.91
N GLY A 32 1.41 0.68 36.17
CA GLY A 32 2.41 0.39 35.14
C GLY A 32 2.05 -0.84 34.29
N LYS A 33 1.49 -1.89 34.90
CA LYS A 33 0.95 -3.04 34.15
C LYS A 33 -0.22 -2.64 33.25
N LEU A 34 -1.18 -1.88 33.79
CA LEU A 34 -2.33 -1.39 33.02
C LEU A 34 -1.91 -0.50 31.85
N LEU A 35 -0.90 0.35 32.04
CA LEU A 35 -0.35 1.17 30.97
C LEU A 35 0.31 0.32 29.87
N ALA A 36 1.07 -0.72 30.25
CA ALA A 36 1.69 -1.63 29.31
C ALA A 36 0.64 -2.44 28.51
N GLU A 37 -0.42 -2.90 29.18
CA GLU A 37 -1.55 -3.58 28.54
C GLU A 37 -2.28 -2.64 27.55
N LEU A 38 -2.53 -1.39 27.95
CA LEU A 38 -3.14 -0.39 27.07
C LEU A 38 -2.27 -0.08 25.84
N GLN A 39 -0.95 0.03 26.02
CA GLN A 39 -0.03 0.25 24.89
C GLN A 39 0.00 -0.96 23.95
N ALA A 40 -0.02 -2.18 24.50
CA ALA A 40 -0.10 -3.40 23.69
C ALA A 40 -1.40 -3.46 22.89
N GLU A 41 -2.53 -3.11 23.51
CA GLU A 41 -3.82 -3.05 22.83
C GLU A 41 -3.84 -1.97 21.73
N GLN A 42 -3.25 -0.79 21.99
CA GLN A 42 -3.13 0.27 20.97
C GLN A 42 -2.29 -0.17 19.77
N ARG A 43 -1.17 -0.88 20.01
CA ARG A 43 -0.34 -1.44 18.93
C ARG A 43 -1.12 -2.49 18.14
N ALA A 44 -1.79 -3.42 18.82
CA ALA A 44 -2.60 -4.44 18.17
C ALA A 44 -3.72 -3.82 17.31
N ARG A 45 -4.38 -2.76 17.80
CA ARG A 45 -5.39 -2.01 17.03
C ARG A 45 -4.79 -1.31 15.81
N ALA A 46 -3.62 -0.69 15.95
CA ALA A 46 -2.93 -0.04 14.85
C ALA A 46 -2.51 -1.04 13.76
N GLU A 47 -1.98 -2.20 14.16
CA GLU A 47 -1.64 -3.30 13.25
C GLU A 47 -2.88 -3.86 12.55
N ALA A 48 -3.97 -4.10 13.29
CA ALA A 48 -5.23 -4.55 12.72
C ALA A 48 -5.79 -3.56 11.69
N TYR A 49 -5.74 -2.26 11.98
CA TYR A 49 -6.15 -1.22 11.03
C TYR A 49 -5.28 -1.21 9.77
N ALA A 50 -3.96 -1.33 9.90
CA ALA A 50 -3.05 -1.40 8.76
C ALA A 50 -3.33 -2.63 7.88
N GLN A 51 -3.58 -3.79 8.50
CA GLN A 51 -3.96 -5.01 7.78
C GLN A 51 -5.32 -4.87 7.08
N GLU A 52 -6.30 -4.23 7.72
CA GLU A 52 -7.61 -3.98 7.10
C GLU A 52 -7.49 -3.08 5.86
N GLN A 53 -6.65 -2.04 5.93
CA GLN A 53 -6.40 -1.16 4.79
C GLN A 53 -5.67 -1.89 3.66
N ALA A 54 -4.65 -2.69 3.97
CA ALA A 54 -3.98 -3.54 2.99
C ALA A 54 -4.98 -4.51 2.30
N SER A 55 -5.87 -5.12 3.09
CA SER A 55 -6.93 -5.99 2.58
C SER A 55 -7.91 -5.27 1.66
N LYS A 56 -8.29 -4.02 1.98
CA LYS A 56 -9.16 -3.19 1.12
C LYS A 56 -8.49 -2.87 -0.21
N LEU A 57 -7.21 -2.47 -0.19
CA LEU A 57 -6.46 -2.19 -1.42
C LEU A 57 -6.32 -3.46 -2.27
N GLU A 58 -6.05 -4.61 -1.65
CA GLU A 58 -5.97 -5.89 -2.33
C GLU A 58 -7.31 -6.29 -2.96
N ARG A 59 -8.44 -6.10 -2.26
CA ARG A 59 -9.77 -6.32 -2.83
C ARG A 59 -10.02 -5.43 -4.05
N ALA A 60 -9.62 -4.16 -4.00
CA ALA A 60 -9.75 -3.23 -5.13
C ALA A 60 -8.94 -3.68 -6.35
N VAL A 61 -7.79 -4.32 -6.15
CA VAL A 61 -7.00 -4.92 -7.24
C VAL A 61 -7.66 -6.21 -7.77
N ILE A 62 -8.10 -7.12 -6.88
CA ILE A 62 -8.73 -8.41 -7.24
C ILE A 62 -10.07 -8.23 -7.97
N ARG A 63 -10.78 -7.12 -7.70
CA ARG A 63 -12.01 -6.72 -8.40
C ARG A 63 -11.82 -6.70 -9.91
N TRP A 64 -10.65 -6.31 -10.38
CA TRP A 64 -10.37 -6.22 -11.81
C TRP A 64 -9.84 -7.53 -12.36
N GLU A 65 -10.45 -8.00 -13.45
CA GLU A 65 -9.93 -9.11 -14.25
C GLU A 65 -9.48 -8.60 -15.62
N VAL A 66 -8.18 -8.72 -15.94
CA VAL A 66 -7.66 -8.30 -17.24
C VAL A 66 -7.89 -9.40 -18.27
N ARG A 67 -8.64 -9.08 -19.32
CA ARG A 67 -8.93 -10.01 -20.42
C ARG A 67 -7.82 -10.00 -21.46
N GLY A 68 -7.33 -8.81 -21.82
CA GLY A 68 -6.24 -8.63 -22.77
C GLY A 68 -5.95 -7.17 -23.11
N ILE A 69 -4.94 -6.96 -23.94
CA ILE A 69 -4.53 -5.65 -24.45
C ILE A 69 -4.59 -5.66 -25.97
N GLU A 70 -5.42 -4.79 -26.54
CA GLU A 70 -5.57 -4.60 -27.98
C GLU A 70 -4.85 -3.34 -28.43
N PHE A 71 -4.20 -3.40 -29.59
CA PHE A 71 -3.69 -2.24 -30.29
C PHE A 71 -4.64 -1.89 -31.44
N LYS A 72 -5.23 -0.68 -31.43
CA LYS A 72 -6.08 -0.21 -32.52
C LYS A 72 -5.37 0.91 -33.27
N TYR A 73 -5.09 0.69 -34.55
CA TYR A 73 -4.70 1.77 -35.46
C TYR A 73 -5.94 2.62 -35.82
N ALA A 74 -5.69 3.90 -36.04
CA ALA A 74 -6.66 4.92 -36.45
C ALA A 74 -7.67 4.45 -37.52
N THR A 75 -8.93 4.88 -37.38
CA THR A 75 -9.87 4.97 -38.52
C THR A 75 -9.82 6.36 -39.12
N GLU A 76 -10.34 6.54 -40.35
CA GLU A 76 -10.25 7.76 -41.18
C GLU A 76 -10.64 9.09 -40.49
N THR A 77 -11.29 9.06 -39.33
CA THR A 77 -11.74 10.25 -38.60
C THR A 77 -11.13 10.43 -37.21
N LYS A 78 -10.45 9.43 -36.63
CA LYS A 78 -9.76 9.57 -35.33
C LYS A 78 -8.55 8.64 -35.25
N ILE A 79 -7.39 9.23 -34.97
CA ILE A 79 -6.23 8.50 -34.48
C ILE A 79 -6.42 8.28 -32.98
N THR A 80 -6.77 7.07 -32.59
CA THR A 80 -6.64 6.63 -31.20
C THR A 80 -5.48 5.66 -31.12
N ASP A 81 -4.24 6.17 -31.18
CA ASP A 81 -2.99 5.40 -30.98
C ASP A 81 -2.81 5.01 -29.51
N ALA A 82 -3.87 4.42 -28.94
CA ALA A 82 -3.95 4.05 -27.54
C ALA A 82 -4.10 2.55 -27.46
N ARG A 83 -3.17 1.90 -26.75
CA ARG A 83 -3.35 0.51 -26.32
C ARG A 83 -4.58 0.46 -25.42
N GLN A 84 -5.56 -0.32 -25.80
CA GLN A 84 -6.78 -0.50 -25.01
C GLN A 84 -6.65 -1.79 -24.21
N VAL A 85 -6.77 -1.67 -22.90
CA VAL A 85 -6.87 -2.81 -21.99
C VAL A 85 -8.35 -3.10 -21.78
N THR A 86 -8.73 -4.33 -22.08
CA THR A 86 -10.06 -4.85 -21.77
C THR A 86 -10.01 -5.46 -20.38
N MET A 87 -10.81 -4.90 -19.46
CA MET A 87 -10.91 -5.36 -18.08
C MET A 87 -12.37 -5.66 -17.76
N PHE A 88 -12.60 -6.68 -16.94
CA PHE A 88 -13.90 -6.98 -16.37
C PHE A 88 -13.92 -6.52 -14.91
N ASP A 89 -14.90 -5.67 -14.59
CA ASP A 89 -15.20 -5.24 -13.23
C ASP A 89 -16.10 -6.28 -12.57
N LYS A 90 -15.56 -7.05 -11.62
CA LYS A 90 -16.33 -8.10 -10.92
C LYS A 90 -17.44 -7.55 -10.03
N ASP A 91 -17.30 -6.34 -9.51
CA ASP A 91 -18.30 -5.73 -8.62
C ASP A 91 -19.48 -5.21 -9.45
N ALA A 92 -19.20 -4.46 -10.51
CA ALA A 92 -20.22 -3.92 -11.41
C ALA A 92 -20.75 -4.96 -12.41
N ARG A 93 -20.04 -6.09 -12.58
CA ARG A 93 -20.29 -7.13 -13.58
C ARG A 93 -20.32 -6.59 -15.02
N THR A 94 -19.41 -5.67 -15.33
CA THR A 94 -19.32 -5.01 -16.62
C THR A 94 -17.92 -5.13 -17.22
N GLU A 95 -17.85 -5.15 -18.56
CA GLU A 95 -16.59 -5.03 -19.28
C GLU A 95 -16.30 -3.55 -19.57
N VAL A 96 -15.06 -3.14 -19.35
CA VAL A 96 -14.58 -1.77 -19.58
C VAL A 96 -13.35 -1.84 -20.46
N LYS A 97 -13.30 -0.98 -21.48
CA LYS A 97 -12.12 -0.78 -22.34
C LYS A 97 -11.48 0.55 -21.99
N ILE A 98 -10.25 0.48 -21.48
CA ILE A 98 -9.54 1.64 -20.93
C ILE A 98 -8.23 1.80 -21.69
N ALA A 99 -7.89 3.01 -22.10
CA ALA A 99 -6.57 3.27 -22.64
C ALA A 99 -5.51 2.99 -21.55
N LEU A 100 -4.43 2.27 -21.89
CA LEU A 100 -3.36 1.87 -20.97
C LEU A 100 -2.80 3.09 -20.20
N GLU A 101 -2.72 4.25 -20.85
CA GLU A 101 -2.30 5.53 -20.28
C GLU A 101 -3.29 6.15 -19.26
N ASN A 102 -4.57 5.83 -19.38
CA ASN A 102 -5.66 6.36 -18.56
C ASN A 102 -6.04 5.43 -17.40
N MET A 103 -5.34 4.30 -17.22
CA MET A 103 -5.60 3.40 -16.11
C MET A 103 -5.23 4.03 -14.77
N ASP A 104 -6.11 3.83 -13.78
CA ASP A 104 -5.81 4.19 -12.39
C ASP A 104 -4.77 3.26 -11.77
N ALA A 105 -4.35 3.56 -10.53
CA ALA A 105 -3.34 2.78 -9.83
C ALA A 105 -3.76 1.32 -9.56
N PHE A 106 -5.04 1.07 -9.26
CA PHE A 106 -5.55 -0.27 -8.95
C PHE A 106 -5.66 -1.13 -10.21
N GLN A 107 -6.10 -0.53 -11.31
CA GLN A 107 -6.16 -1.15 -12.62
C GLN A 107 -4.76 -1.51 -13.12
N LYS A 108 -3.77 -0.62 -12.94
CA LYS A 108 -2.36 -0.89 -13.28
C LYS A 108 -1.81 -2.03 -12.44
N ALA A 109 -2.05 -2.01 -11.12
CA ALA A 109 -1.64 -3.10 -10.25
C ALA A 109 -2.29 -4.44 -10.64
N ALA A 110 -3.56 -4.43 -11.06
CA ALA A 110 -4.25 -5.63 -11.55
C ALA A 110 -3.60 -6.17 -12.84
N LEU A 111 -3.20 -5.29 -13.75
CA LEU A 111 -2.45 -5.67 -14.96
C LEU A 111 -1.08 -6.27 -14.64
N LEU A 112 -0.35 -5.70 -13.69
CA LEU A 112 0.96 -6.21 -13.27
C LEU A 112 0.89 -7.59 -12.58
N ARG A 113 -0.28 -8.01 -12.07
CA ARG A 113 -0.50 -9.37 -11.55
C ARG A 113 -0.63 -10.43 -12.64
N VAL A 114 -0.87 -10.04 -13.89
CA VAL A 114 -1.01 -10.93 -15.05
C VAL A 114 -0.05 -10.48 -16.16
N PRO A 115 1.27 -10.56 -15.93
CA PRO A 115 2.28 -10.07 -16.85
C PRO A 115 2.22 -10.76 -18.23
N GLU A 116 1.67 -11.97 -18.32
CA GLU A 116 1.43 -12.68 -19.58
C GLU A 116 0.43 -11.98 -20.51
N LYS A 117 -0.38 -11.06 -19.98
CA LYS A 117 -1.30 -10.21 -20.76
C LYS A 117 -0.61 -8.96 -21.31
N LEU A 118 0.59 -8.62 -20.84
CA LEU A 118 1.36 -7.50 -21.37
C LEU A 118 1.95 -7.87 -22.73
N PRO A 119 1.81 -7.00 -23.74
CA PRO A 119 2.47 -7.19 -25.02
C PRO A 119 3.99 -7.33 -24.89
N THR A 120 4.56 -8.23 -25.69
CA THR A 120 6.00 -8.56 -25.67
C THR A 120 6.89 -7.35 -25.93
N ASP A 121 6.45 -6.40 -26.75
CA ASP A 121 7.20 -5.18 -27.04
C ASP A 121 7.28 -4.21 -25.85
N ILE A 122 6.32 -4.29 -24.91
CA ILE A 122 6.41 -3.59 -23.63
C ILE A 122 7.38 -4.35 -22.73
N LEU A 123 7.19 -5.66 -22.57
CA LEU A 123 8.02 -6.50 -21.70
C LEU A 123 9.51 -6.45 -22.09
N ALA A 124 9.83 -6.29 -23.38
CA ALA A 124 11.20 -6.16 -23.85
C ALA A 124 11.93 -4.88 -23.38
N LEU A 125 11.22 -3.90 -22.80
CA LEU A 125 11.81 -2.64 -22.36
C LEU A 125 12.59 -2.75 -21.05
N ALA A 126 12.33 -3.76 -20.22
CA ALA A 126 13.02 -3.96 -18.94
C ALA A 126 12.91 -5.41 -18.45
N ASP A 127 13.73 -5.76 -17.46
CA ASP A 127 13.75 -7.11 -16.88
C ASP A 127 12.52 -7.43 -16.01
N THR A 128 11.82 -6.40 -15.52
CA THR A 128 10.60 -6.56 -14.72
C THR A 128 9.37 -5.97 -15.43
N PRO A 129 8.18 -6.59 -15.32
CA PRO A 129 6.95 -6.07 -15.93
C PRO A 129 6.60 -4.64 -15.49
N GLU A 130 6.88 -4.31 -14.24
CA GLU A 130 6.67 -2.96 -13.68
C GLU A 130 7.57 -1.93 -14.35
N ALA A 131 8.88 -2.16 -14.36
CA ALA A 131 9.83 -1.25 -14.99
C ALA A 131 9.60 -1.15 -16.51
N ALA A 132 9.20 -2.25 -17.14
CA ALA A 132 8.85 -2.30 -18.56
C ALA A 132 7.64 -1.39 -18.86
N LEU A 133 6.59 -1.49 -18.06
CA LEU A 133 5.39 -0.66 -18.18
C LEU A 133 5.68 0.82 -17.90
N GLU A 134 6.49 1.13 -16.89
CA GLU A 134 6.93 2.51 -16.60
C GLU A 134 7.75 3.10 -17.76
N ARG A 135 8.74 2.36 -18.27
CA ARG A 135 9.54 2.78 -19.42
C ARG A 135 8.66 3.00 -20.64
N TRP A 136 7.64 2.17 -20.85
CA TRP A 136 6.67 2.37 -21.91
C TRP A 136 5.89 3.69 -21.74
N PHE A 137 5.37 3.98 -20.54
CA PHE A 137 4.67 5.25 -20.28
C PHE A 137 5.56 6.47 -20.49
N ILE A 138 6.83 6.39 -20.06
CA ILE A 138 7.81 7.46 -20.27
C ILE A 138 8.09 7.64 -21.77
N ALA A 139 8.31 6.55 -22.50
CA ALA A 139 8.57 6.58 -23.93
C ALA A 139 7.36 7.14 -24.71
N ARG A 140 6.13 6.74 -24.34
CA ARG A 140 4.88 7.25 -24.92
C ARG A 140 4.75 8.76 -24.70
N ARG A 141 4.92 9.22 -23.45
CA ARG A 141 4.83 10.66 -23.11
C ARG A 141 5.86 11.51 -23.84
N ARG A 142 7.02 10.94 -24.16
CA ARG A 142 8.11 11.61 -24.89
C ARG A 142 8.05 11.40 -26.41
N GLY A 143 7.07 10.66 -26.93
CA GLY A 143 6.94 10.39 -28.37
C GLY A 143 8.04 9.50 -28.96
N PHE A 144 8.70 8.67 -28.14
CA PHE A 144 9.84 7.86 -28.56
C PHE A 144 9.49 6.44 -28.99
N LEU A 145 8.22 6.05 -28.94
CA LEU A 145 7.82 4.71 -29.39
C LEU A 145 8.02 4.60 -30.90
N ALA A 146 8.44 3.42 -31.39
CA ALA A 146 8.66 3.17 -32.82
C ALA A 146 7.42 3.51 -33.69
N GLN A 147 6.25 3.37 -33.08
CA GLN A 147 4.93 3.69 -33.64
C GLN A 147 4.77 5.20 -33.89
N ASP A 148 5.27 6.04 -32.96
CA ASP A 148 5.26 7.50 -33.08
C ASP A 148 6.23 7.97 -34.18
N ARG A 149 7.39 7.31 -34.31
CA ARG A 149 8.38 7.61 -35.37
C ARG A 149 7.86 7.31 -36.78
N ALA A 150 7.17 6.19 -36.96
CA ALA A 150 6.58 5.80 -38.26
C ALA A 150 5.47 6.77 -38.71
N TYR A 151 4.77 7.41 -37.78
CA TYR A 151 3.78 8.43 -38.07
C TYR A 151 4.42 9.78 -38.42
N VAL A 152 5.44 10.22 -37.68
CA VAL A 152 6.20 11.43 -38.02
C VAL A 152 6.77 11.34 -39.44
N SER A 153 7.25 10.17 -39.87
CA SER A 153 7.75 9.98 -41.24
C SER A 153 6.68 9.99 -42.34
N ARG A 154 5.38 9.92 -42.01
CA ARG A 154 4.28 10.03 -42.99
C ARG A 154 3.73 11.45 -43.14
N LEU A 155 4.12 12.36 -42.25
CA LEU A 155 3.68 13.76 -42.24
C LEU A 155 4.74 14.74 -42.76
N ILE A 156 5.95 14.25 -43.08
CA ILE A 156 7.05 14.99 -43.71
C ILE A 156 7.16 14.52 -45.15
#